data_AF-A0A2T0VYR1-F1
#
_entry.id   AF-A0A2T0VYR1-F1
#
_cell.length_a   1.000
_cell.length_b   1.000
_cell.length_c   1.000
_cell.angle_alpha   90.00
_cell.angle_beta   90.00
_cell.angle_gamma   90.00
#
_symmetry.space_group_name_H-M   'P 1'
#
loop_
_entity.id
_entity.type
_entity.pdbx_description
1 polymer ?
#
loop_
_entity_poly.entity_id
_entity_poly.type
_entity_poly.pdbx_seq_one_letter_code
_entity_poly.pdbx_strand_id
1 'polypeptide(L)'
;MRLFNLGLPKSGTTTLHTALVKSGLNSAHWKFRSADQGTKKITRRFVGEAIYSSYLTGGDPLAELTQFDAITQPDVIMPPLSLWPQMDVSVLSQVREHHPTCLFLMLTRSPEKVADSMLRWSDLHERLKKRRAPGLSNWHVSSREGLVAWISSHYDNMRDTFGSDKRFLEVDIADHDASEKLSHALGVEIKWWGKANVNTI
;
A
#
# COMPACT_ATOMS: atom_id res chain seq x y z
N MET A 1 -1.44 -8.91 12.51
CA MET A 1 -0.77 -8.06 11.50
C MET A 1 0.25 -7.14 12.17
N ARG A 2 1.44 -6.93 11.61
CA ARG A 2 2.45 -5.98 12.14
C ARG A 2 2.44 -4.63 11.44
N LEU A 3 2.24 -4.60 10.11
CA LEU A 3 2.33 -3.40 9.30
C LEU A 3 1.25 -3.36 8.22
N PHE A 4 0.62 -2.20 8.04
CA PHE A 4 -0.26 -1.90 6.92
C PHE A 4 0.22 -0.60 6.26
N ASN A 5 0.64 -0.68 5.00
CA ASN A 5 1.14 0.47 4.26
C ASN A 5 -0.02 1.28 3.66
N LEU A 6 -0.02 2.57 3.96
CA LEU A 6 -0.95 3.58 3.46
C LEU A 6 -0.46 4.29 2.20
N GLY A 7 0.80 4.06 1.80
CA GLY A 7 1.40 4.66 0.61
C GLY A 7 0.71 4.26 -0.70
N LEU A 8 0.73 5.18 -1.67
CA LEU A 8 0.21 4.96 -3.01
C LEU A 8 1.16 4.10 -3.86
N PRO A 9 0.68 3.51 -4.98
CA PRO A 9 1.55 2.89 -5.96
C PRO A 9 2.68 3.82 -6.36
N LYS A 10 3.87 3.25 -6.59
CA LYS A 10 5.07 3.99 -7.01
C LYS A 10 5.66 4.95 -5.94
N SER A 11 5.13 4.96 -4.70
CA SER A 11 5.82 5.57 -3.56
C SER A 11 6.98 4.73 -3.01
N GLY A 12 7.23 3.54 -3.59
CA GLY A 12 8.33 2.65 -3.18
C GLY A 12 7.89 1.37 -2.47
N THR A 13 6.61 1.01 -2.61
CA THR A 13 5.99 -0.20 -2.08
C THR A 13 6.78 -1.49 -2.36
N THR A 14 7.43 -1.62 -3.53
CA THR A 14 8.28 -2.79 -3.85
C THR A 14 9.57 -2.82 -3.04
N THR A 15 10.22 -1.67 -2.81
CA THR A 15 11.39 -1.60 -1.94
C THR A 15 11.00 -2.01 -0.52
N LEU A 16 9.89 -1.48 0.00
CA LEU A 16 9.37 -1.89 1.31
C LEU A 16 9.12 -3.40 1.37
N HIS A 17 8.41 -3.96 0.39
CA HIS A 17 8.17 -5.41 0.30
C HIS A 17 9.47 -6.22 0.33
N THR A 18 10.45 -5.83 -0.48
CA THR A 18 11.76 -6.51 -0.57
C THR A 18 12.53 -6.41 0.74
N ALA A 19 12.51 -5.25 1.39
CA ALA A 19 13.17 -5.02 2.67
C ALA A 19 12.59 -5.92 3.76
N LEU A 20 11.26 -6.00 3.87
CA LEU A 20 10.60 -6.82 4.87
C LEU A 20 10.85 -8.32 4.63
N VAL A 21 10.74 -8.78 3.38
CA VAL A 21 11.03 -10.20 3.03
C VAL A 21 12.48 -10.56 3.33
N LYS A 22 13.46 -9.71 2.95
CA LYS A 22 14.87 -9.94 3.27
C LYS A 22 15.17 -9.90 4.77
N SER A 23 14.30 -9.27 5.54
CA SER A 23 14.39 -9.20 7.01
C SER A 23 13.64 -10.35 7.70
N GLY A 24 13.09 -11.30 6.92
CA GLY A 24 12.44 -12.51 7.43
C GLY A 24 10.94 -12.35 7.72
N LEU A 25 10.31 -11.25 7.29
CA LEU A 25 8.87 -11.04 7.47
C LEU A 25 8.08 -11.52 6.25
N ASN A 26 6.93 -12.14 6.50
CA ASN A 26 5.99 -12.52 5.45
C ASN A 26 5.23 -11.27 4.99
N SER A 27 5.53 -10.78 3.79
CA SER A 27 4.90 -9.58 3.25
C SER A 27 3.97 -9.89 2.09
N ALA A 28 2.75 -9.36 2.11
CA ALA A 28 1.88 -9.31 0.95
C ALA A 28 2.16 -8.03 0.15
N HIS A 29 2.47 -8.20 -1.13
CA HIS A 29 2.37 -7.17 -2.16
C HIS A 29 1.06 -7.40 -2.92
N TRP A 30 0.53 -6.43 -3.67
CA TRP A 30 -0.81 -6.40 -4.34
C TRP A 30 -1.42 -7.73 -4.86
N LYS A 31 -0.61 -8.74 -5.14
CA LYS A 31 -1.02 -10.15 -5.33
C LYS A 31 -0.35 -11.08 -4.34
N PHE A 32 -1.10 -12.09 -3.89
CA PHE A 32 -0.57 -13.21 -3.13
C PHE A 32 -1.01 -14.56 -3.70
N ARG A 33 -0.28 -15.61 -3.31
CA ARG A 33 -0.63 -16.99 -3.62
C ARG A 33 -1.53 -17.53 -2.52
N SER A 34 -2.69 -18.04 -2.90
CA SER A 34 -3.60 -18.74 -1.99
C SER A 34 -3.78 -20.17 -2.49
N ALA A 35 -3.78 -21.14 -1.58
CA ALA A 35 -4.28 -22.46 -1.92
C ALA A 35 -5.81 -22.41 -1.97
N ASP A 36 -6.39 -23.00 -3.00
CA ASP A 36 -7.81 -23.31 -3.03
C ASP A 36 -8.08 -24.51 -2.12
N GLN A 37 -8.95 -24.33 -1.12
CA GLN A 37 -9.25 -25.32 -0.09
C GLN A 37 -9.92 -26.60 -0.62
N GLY A 38 -10.38 -26.63 -1.88
CA GLY A 38 -10.95 -27.84 -2.49
C GLY A 38 -10.01 -28.57 -3.46
N THR A 39 -9.08 -27.87 -4.10
CA THR A 39 -8.36 -28.40 -5.27
C THR A 39 -6.84 -28.48 -5.11
N LYS A 40 -6.29 -27.98 -3.99
CA LYS A 40 -4.84 -27.74 -3.79
C LYS A 40 -4.19 -26.88 -4.89
N LYS A 41 -4.98 -26.26 -5.76
CA LYS A 41 -4.48 -25.38 -6.82
C LYS A 41 -4.09 -24.05 -6.20
N ILE A 42 -2.89 -23.59 -6.50
CA ILE A 42 -2.45 -22.26 -6.10
C ILE A 42 -3.05 -21.25 -7.07
N THR A 43 -3.95 -20.40 -6.59
CA THR A 43 -4.50 -19.27 -7.33
C THR A 43 -3.81 -17.98 -6.90
N ARG A 44 -3.64 -17.05 -7.84
CA ARG A 44 -3.19 -15.69 -7.51
C ARG A 44 -4.42 -14.87 -7.16
N ARG A 45 -4.49 -14.40 -5.93
CA ARG A 45 -5.55 -13.49 -5.45
C ARG A 45 -4.98 -12.10 -5.23
N PHE A 46 -5.86 -11.11 -5.26
CA PHE A 46 -5.48 -9.73 -5.00
C PHE A 46 -5.67 -9.38 -3.52
N VAL A 47 -4.74 -8.61 -2.97
CA VAL A 47 -4.80 -8.18 -1.57
C VAL A 47 -6.05 -7.35 -1.31
N GLY A 48 -6.31 -6.32 -2.14
CA GLY A 48 -7.49 -5.46 -1.96
C GLY A 48 -8.82 -6.19 -2.06
N GLU A 49 -8.91 -7.23 -2.90
CA GLU A 49 -10.12 -8.05 -3.01
C GLU A 49 -10.37 -8.86 -1.74
N ALA A 50 -9.33 -9.49 -1.18
CA ALA A 50 -9.43 -10.19 0.10
C ALA A 50 -9.85 -9.25 1.24
N ILE A 51 -9.31 -8.03 1.25
CA ILE A 51 -9.67 -7.01 2.24
C ILE A 51 -11.15 -6.64 2.16
N TYR A 52 -11.63 -6.27 0.97
CA TYR A 52 -13.03 -5.89 0.80
C TYR A 52 -14.00 -7.06 1.02
N SER A 53 -13.63 -8.29 0.63
CA SER A 53 -14.43 -9.49 0.87
C SER A 53 -14.65 -9.73 2.37
N SER A 54 -13.59 -9.65 3.17
CA SER A 54 -13.67 -9.82 4.63
C SER A 54 -14.39 -8.66 5.31
N TYR A 55 -14.13 -7.42 4.88
CA TYR A 55 -14.78 -6.23 5.42
C TYR A 55 -16.30 -6.20 5.15
N LEU A 56 -16.73 -6.46 3.91
CA LEU A 56 -18.15 -6.39 3.53
C LEU A 56 -19.00 -7.51 4.13
N THR A 57 -18.38 -8.60 4.59
CA THR A 57 -19.07 -9.66 5.34
C THR A 57 -19.15 -9.38 6.84
N GLY A 58 -18.76 -8.18 7.29
CA GLY A 58 -18.88 -7.71 8.67
C GLY A 58 -17.78 -8.20 9.61
N GLY A 59 -16.65 -8.65 9.06
CA GLY A 59 -15.53 -9.17 9.83
C GLY A 59 -14.26 -8.32 9.75
N ASP A 60 -13.20 -8.84 10.37
CA ASP A 60 -11.84 -8.31 10.29
C ASP A 60 -11.39 -8.18 8.83
N PRO A 61 -11.09 -6.98 8.31
CA PRO A 61 -10.64 -6.79 6.93
C PRO A 61 -9.37 -7.59 6.57
N LEU A 62 -8.60 -8.07 7.54
CA LEU A 62 -7.37 -8.84 7.33
C LEU A 62 -7.52 -10.34 7.63
N ALA A 63 -8.75 -10.84 7.83
CA ALA A 63 -9.01 -12.24 8.20
C ALA A 63 -8.41 -13.26 7.21
N GLU A 64 -8.44 -12.96 5.91
CA GLU A 64 -7.90 -13.82 4.85
C GLU A 64 -6.37 -13.66 4.63
N LEU A 65 -5.73 -12.75 5.38
CA LEU A 65 -4.34 -12.34 5.21
C LEU A 65 -3.48 -12.62 6.45
N THR A 66 -3.96 -13.48 7.35
CA THR A 66 -3.33 -13.79 8.64
C THR A 66 -1.95 -14.44 8.52
N GLN A 67 -1.63 -15.06 7.37
CA GLN A 67 -0.29 -15.61 7.08
C GLN A 67 0.78 -14.53 6.85
N PHE A 68 0.39 -13.26 6.71
CA PHE A 68 1.31 -12.15 6.45
C PHE A 68 1.53 -11.30 7.71
N ASP A 69 2.78 -10.92 7.92
CA ASP A 69 3.18 -9.92 8.90
C ASP A 69 2.89 -8.50 8.41
N ALA A 70 2.92 -8.27 7.09
CA ALA A 70 2.83 -6.93 6.53
C ALA A 70 2.08 -6.87 5.20
N ILE A 71 1.24 -5.84 5.05
CA ILE A 71 0.62 -5.46 3.77
C ILE A 71 1.37 -4.24 3.21
N THR A 72 2.04 -4.39 2.07
CA THR A 72 2.91 -3.34 1.51
C THR A 72 2.34 -2.63 0.30
N GLN A 73 1.36 -3.25 -0.37
CA GLN A 73 0.58 -2.61 -1.41
C GLN A 73 -0.81 -3.24 -1.43
N PRO A 74 -1.82 -2.62 -0.81
CA PRO A 74 -3.18 -3.15 -0.77
C PRO A 74 -4.00 -2.80 -2.01
N ASP A 75 -3.64 -1.75 -2.77
CA ASP A 75 -4.38 -1.34 -3.95
C ASP A 75 -4.33 -2.37 -5.09
N VAL A 76 -5.37 -2.30 -5.92
CA VAL A 76 -5.50 -3.09 -7.13
C VAL A 76 -6.11 -2.21 -8.20
N ILE A 77 -5.41 -2.05 -9.32
CA ILE A 77 -5.93 -1.34 -10.48
C ILE A 77 -5.76 -2.27 -11.68
N MET A 78 -6.65 -3.24 -11.85
CA MET A 78 -6.57 -4.26 -12.90
C MET A 78 -7.98 -4.58 -13.38
N PRO A 79 -8.24 -4.73 -14.68
CA PRO A 79 -9.56 -5.14 -15.16
C PRO A 79 -10.10 -6.40 -14.44
N PRO A 80 -11.34 -6.39 -13.90
CA PRO A 80 -12.30 -5.27 -13.81
C PRO A 80 -12.14 -4.34 -12.59
N LEU A 81 -11.30 -4.69 -11.63
CA LEU A 81 -11.11 -4.10 -10.31
C LEU A 81 -10.40 -2.71 -10.28
N SER A 82 -10.90 -1.84 -9.40
CA SER A 82 -10.20 -0.67 -8.86
C SER A 82 -10.47 -0.60 -7.37
N LEU A 83 -9.51 -1.03 -6.55
CA LEU A 83 -9.65 -1.19 -5.11
C LEU A 83 -8.54 -0.41 -4.43
N TRP A 84 -8.89 0.36 -3.40
CA TRP A 84 -7.97 1.26 -2.71
C TRP A 84 -8.17 1.22 -1.19
N PRO A 85 -7.97 0.04 -0.54
CA PRO A 85 -8.21 -0.07 0.90
C PRO A 85 -7.40 0.94 1.74
N GLN A 86 -6.22 1.34 1.27
CA GLN A 86 -5.41 2.35 1.95
C GLN A 86 -5.96 3.78 1.91
N MET A 87 -6.99 4.03 1.10
CA MET A 87 -7.67 5.33 1.00
C MET A 87 -9.06 5.32 1.65
N ASP A 88 -9.50 4.16 2.13
CA ASP A 88 -10.85 3.93 2.64
C ASP A 88 -10.83 3.97 4.17
N VAL A 89 -11.19 5.13 4.73
CA VAL A 89 -11.14 5.36 6.19
C VAL A 89 -12.02 4.38 6.96
N SER A 90 -13.12 3.89 6.37
CA SER A 90 -13.99 2.91 7.03
C SER A 90 -13.30 1.55 7.13
N VAL A 91 -12.63 1.10 6.07
CA VAL A 91 -11.80 -0.12 6.11
C VAL A 91 -10.64 0.06 7.10
N LEU A 92 -9.93 1.18 7.04
CA LEU A 92 -8.79 1.43 7.93
C LEU A 92 -9.19 1.52 9.40
N SER A 93 -10.35 2.09 9.71
CA SER A 93 -10.93 2.10 11.06
C SER A 93 -11.16 0.68 11.57
N GLN A 94 -11.75 -0.20 10.75
CA GLN A 94 -11.93 -1.62 11.10
C GLN A 94 -10.60 -2.37 11.25
N VAL A 95 -9.60 -2.09 10.41
CA VAL A 95 -8.26 -2.65 10.59
C VAL A 95 -7.66 -2.22 11.93
N ARG A 96 -7.80 -0.94 12.30
CA ARG A 96 -7.31 -0.42 13.59
C ARG A 96 -8.04 -1.07 14.77
N GLU A 97 -9.36 -1.26 14.67
CA GLU A 97 -10.18 -1.91 15.70
C GLU A 97 -9.75 -3.37 15.93
N HIS A 98 -9.60 -4.16 14.86
CA HIS A 98 -9.23 -5.57 14.96
C HIS A 98 -7.73 -5.81 15.21
N HIS A 99 -6.86 -4.88 14.77
CA HIS A 99 -5.40 -4.97 14.91
C HIS A 99 -4.81 -3.71 15.55
N PRO A 100 -5.10 -3.44 16.84
CA PRO A 100 -4.72 -2.20 17.50
C PRO A 100 -3.20 -1.98 17.55
N THR A 101 -2.40 -3.04 17.50
CA THR A 101 -0.92 -2.98 17.49
C THR A 101 -0.32 -2.83 16.09
N CYS A 102 -1.11 -2.96 15.02
CA CYS A 102 -0.64 -2.84 13.65
C CYS A 102 -0.06 -1.44 13.41
N LEU A 103 1.14 -1.35 12.84
CA LEU A 103 1.72 -0.09 12.42
C LEU A 103 1.09 0.36 11.10
N PHE A 104 0.44 1.51 11.09
CA PHE A 104 0.04 2.20 9.87
C PHE A 104 1.24 2.99 9.36
N LEU A 105 1.88 2.46 8.33
CA LEU A 105 3.03 3.08 7.70
C LEU A 105 2.55 3.94 6.54
N MET A 106 2.78 5.25 6.60
CA MET A 106 2.66 6.12 5.45
C MET A 106 4.01 6.20 4.73
N LEU A 107 4.26 5.28 3.79
CA LEU A 107 5.47 5.30 2.97
C LEU A 107 5.33 6.36 1.87
N THR A 108 6.06 7.45 2.00
CA THR A 108 5.99 8.61 1.11
C THR A 108 7.23 8.71 0.21
N ARG A 109 7.09 9.56 -0.79
CA ARG A 109 8.12 10.06 -1.69
C ARG A 109 7.56 11.37 -2.27
N SER A 110 8.42 12.31 -2.67
CA SER A 110 7.94 13.56 -3.30
C SER A 110 6.82 13.30 -4.33
N PRO A 111 5.66 13.98 -4.21
CA PRO A 111 4.51 13.79 -5.10
C PRO A 111 4.87 13.89 -6.58
N GLU A 112 5.76 14.80 -6.95
CA GLU A 112 6.26 14.98 -8.32
C GLU A 112 6.96 13.73 -8.83
N LYS A 113 7.80 13.10 -8.01
CA LYS A 113 8.51 11.87 -8.37
C LYS A 113 7.55 10.67 -8.48
N VAL A 114 6.51 10.64 -7.65
CA VAL A 114 5.48 9.59 -7.72
C VAL A 114 4.63 9.76 -8.97
N ALA A 115 4.14 10.98 -9.25
CA ALA A 115 3.39 11.31 -10.47
C ALA A 115 4.19 10.98 -11.73
N ASP A 116 5.45 11.43 -11.80
CA ASP A 116 6.38 11.10 -12.88
C ASP A 116 6.56 9.59 -13.07
N SER A 117 6.61 8.85 -11.96
CA SER A 117 6.73 7.40 -12.02
C SER A 117 5.44 6.72 -12.45
N MET A 118 4.26 7.27 -12.13
CA MET A 118 2.97 6.73 -12.59
C MET A 118 2.77 6.95 -14.08
N LEU A 119 3.12 8.14 -14.59
CA LEU A 119 3.02 8.51 -15.99
C LEU A 119 3.88 7.63 -16.91
N ARG A 120 5.10 7.27 -16.45
CA ARG A 120 6.04 6.45 -17.23
C ARG A 120 5.83 4.94 -17.09
N TRP A 121 4.97 4.47 -16.18
CA TRP A 121 4.91 3.05 -15.84
C TRP A 121 3.85 2.29 -16.65
N SER A 122 4.30 1.64 -17.72
CA SER A 122 3.48 0.70 -18.50
C SER A 122 2.09 1.31 -18.82
N ASP A 123 1.01 0.58 -18.54
CA ASP A 123 -0.37 0.99 -18.70
C ASP A 123 -1.01 1.59 -17.43
N LEU A 124 -0.24 1.90 -16.38
CA LEU A 124 -0.81 2.35 -15.10
C LEU A 124 -1.58 3.67 -15.26
N HIS A 125 -1.02 4.64 -15.99
CA HIS A 125 -1.70 5.90 -16.26
C HIS A 125 -3.04 5.69 -16.98
N GLU A 126 -3.04 4.83 -18.00
CA GLU A 126 -4.25 4.48 -18.73
C GLU A 126 -5.27 3.73 -17.87
N ARG A 127 -4.81 2.86 -16.98
CA ARG A 127 -5.68 2.17 -16.01
C ARG A 127 -6.30 3.16 -15.02
N LEU A 128 -5.54 4.14 -14.52
CA LEU A 128 -6.05 5.20 -13.65
C LEU A 128 -7.12 6.04 -14.35
N LYS A 129 -6.90 6.43 -15.61
CA LYS A 129 -7.89 7.17 -16.42
C LYS A 129 -9.19 6.38 -16.58
N LYS A 130 -9.08 5.08 -16.89
CA LYS A 130 -10.24 4.23 -17.21
C LYS A 130 -11.01 3.77 -15.97
N ARG A 131 -10.33 3.51 -14.86
CA ARG A 131 -10.92 2.83 -13.69
C ARG A 131 -11.11 3.71 -12.47
N ARG A 132 -10.56 4.93 -12.50
CA ARG A 132 -10.59 5.94 -11.42
C ARG A 132 -9.95 5.44 -10.13
N ALA A 133 -9.60 6.39 -9.27
CA ALA A 133 -9.20 6.16 -7.89
C ALA A 133 -10.02 7.10 -7.00
N PRO A 134 -10.22 6.78 -5.71
CA PRO A 134 -10.87 7.71 -4.78
C PRO A 134 -10.20 9.10 -4.82
N GLY A 135 -11.01 10.15 -4.96
CA GLY A 135 -10.53 11.54 -5.06
C GLY A 135 -9.83 11.91 -6.38
N LEU A 136 -9.57 10.96 -7.29
CA LEU A 136 -8.93 11.24 -8.57
C LEU A 136 -9.98 11.51 -9.65
N SER A 137 -10.17 12.80 -9.98
CA SER A 137 -11.08 13.20 -11.05
C SER A 137 -10.47 12.97 -12.45
N ASN A 138 -11.33 12.93 -13.48
CA ASN A 138 -10.89 12.80 -14.88
C ASN A 138 -9.96 13.94 -15.33
N TRP A 139 -10.15 15.15 -14.79
CA TRP A 139 -9.29 16.30 -15.07
C TRP A 139 -7.92 16.12 -14.42
N HIS A 140 -7.89 15.67 -13.16
CA HIS A 140 -6.65 15.50 -12.41
C HIS A 140 -5.77 14.35 -12.94
N VAL A 141 -6.37 13.24 -13.37
CA VAL A 141 -5.60 12.12 -13.93
C VAL A 141 -4.97 12.45 -15.29
N SER A 142 -5.44 13.49 -15.98
CA SER A 142 -4.99 13.83 -17.32
C SER A 142 -3.74 14.72 -17.36
N SER A 143 -3.28 15.25 -16.22
CA SER A 143 -2.09 16.09 -16.13
C SER A 143 -1.15 15.65 -15.01
N ARG A 144 0.13 16.06 -15.11
CA ARG A 144 1.12 15.83 -14.05
C ARG A 144 0.71 16.56 -12.77
N GLU A 145 0.29 17.81 -12.91
CA GLU A 145 -0.11 18.70 -11.82
C GLU A 145 -1.32 18.13 -11.08
N GLY A 146 -2.27 17.54 -11.81
CA GLY A 146 -3.43 16.91 -11.21
C GLY A 146 -3.09 15.62 -10.44
N LEU A 147 -2.17 14.80 -10.95
CA LEU A 147 -1.65 13.66 -10.20
C LEU A 147 -0.88 14.09 -8.95
N VAL A 148 -0.05 15.14 -9.05
CA VAL A 148 0.66 15.72 -7.91
C VAL A 148 -0.32 16.17 -6.84
N ALA A 149 -1.35 16.94 -7.21
CA ALA A 149 -2.37 17.40 -6.29
C ALA A 149 -3.09 16.22 -5.61
N TRP A 150 -3.49 15.20 -6.36
CA TRP A 150 -4.13 14.01 -5.82
C TRP A 150 -3.24 13.23 -4.83
N ILE A 151 -1.95 13.07 -5.15
CA ILE A 151 -0.98 12.40 -4.26
C ILE A 151 -0.79 13.20 -2.98
N SER A 152 -0.61 14.52 -3.08
CA SER A 152 -0.49 15.41 -1.93
C SER A 152 -1.73 15.36 -1.04
N SER A 153 -2.93 15.43 -1.63
CA SER A 153 -4.18 15.32 -0.88
C SER A 153 -4.31 13.98 -0.16
N HIS A 154 -3.88 12.86 -0.75
CA HIS A 154 -3.84 11.59 -0.03
C HIS A 154 -2.89 11.65 1.17
N TYR A 155 -1.73 12.30 1.03
CA TYR A 155 -0.77 12.44 2.11
C TYR A 155 -1.35 13.26 3.27
N ASP A 156 -1.94 14.40 2.96
CA ASP A 156 -2.55 15.28 3.95
C ASP A 156 -3.75 14.60 4.63
N ASN A 157 -4.61 13.92 3.87
CA ASN A 157 -5.74 13.18 4.44
C ASN A 157 -5.30 12.11 5.45
N MET A 158 -4.23 11.35 5.16
CA MET A 158 -3.74 10.33 6.09
C MET A 158 -3.08 10.94 7.32
N ARG A 159 -2.40 12.09 7.19
CA ARG A 159 -1.87 12.85 8.33
C ARG A 159 -2.99 13.39 9.21
N ASP A 160 -4.04 13.95 8.61
CA ASP A 160 -5.19 14.47 9.33
C ASP A 160 -5.97 13.35 10.05
N THR A 161 -6.09 12.19 9.41
CA THR A 161 -6.84 11.05 9.96
C THR A 161 -6.08 10.31 11.05
N PHE A 162 -4.77 10.06 10.86
CA PHE A 162 -3.97 9.17 11.71
C PHE A 162 -2.76 9.84 12.37
N GLY A 163 -2.49 11.12 12.15
CA GLY A 163 -1.30 11.80 12.67
C GLY A 163 -1.18 11.81 14.20
N SER A 164 -2.31 11.71 14.91
CA SER A 164 -2.33 11.56 16.38
C SER A 164 -2.28 10.10 16.87
N ASP A 165 -2.32 9.12 15.97
CA ASP A 165 -2.27 7.70 16.30
C ASP A 165 -0.84 7.29 16.66
N LYS A 166 -0.64 6.73 17.85
CA LYS A 166 0.68 6.26 18.34
C LYS A 166 1.25 5.11 17.50
N ARG A 167 0.41 4.45 16.70
CA ARG A 167 0.78 3.38 15.78
C ARG A 167 0.66 3.84 14.33
N PHE A 168 0.84 5.13 14.07
CA PHE A 168 1.09 5.71 12.76
C PHE A 168 2.55 6.15 12.64
N LEU A 169 3.17 5.91 11.50
CA LEU A 169 4.52 6.36 11.18
C LEU A 169 4.56 6.81 9.72
N GLU A 170 5.06 8.01 9.47
CA GLU A 170 5.40 8.47 8.13
C GLU A 170 6.90 8.31 7.87
N VAL A 171 7.26 7.78 6.70
CA VAL A 171 8.66 7.62 6.27
C VAL A 171 8.76 8.00 4.79
N ASP A 172 9.59 8.99 4.45
CA ASP A 172 10.01 9.18 3.06
C ASP A 172 11.03 8.09 2.72
N ILE A 173 10.78 7.35 1.65
CA ILE A 173 11.68 6.29 1.20
C ILE A 173 13.09 6.78 0.84
N ALA A 174 13.24 8.06 0.52
CA ALA A 174 14.51 8.68 0.18
C ALA A 174 15.32 9.12 1.42
N ASP A 175 14.74 9.07 2.62
CA ASP A 175 15.45 9.40 3.85
C ASP A 175 16.58 8.38 4.10
N HIS A 176 17.73 8.88 4.54
CA HIS A 176 18.90 8.06 4.85
C HIS A 176 18.69 7.15 6.08
N ASP A 177 17.79 7.55 6.98
CA ASP A 177 17.42 6.83 8.21
C ASP A 177 16.09 6.07 8.08
N ALA A 178 15.51 5.99 6.87
CA ALA A 178 14.20 5.36 6.64
C ALA A 178 14.12 3.91 7.15
N SER A 179 15.16 3.11 6.92
CA SER A 179 15.23 1.73 7.42
C SER A 179 15.36 1.64 8.94
N GLU A 180 16.04 2.60 9.56
CA GLU A 180 16.21 2.65 11.01
C GLU A 180 14.90 3.02 11.70
N LYS A 181 14.22 4.08 11.23
CA LYS A 181 12.87 4.46 11.67
C LYS A 181 11.91 3.28 11.60
N LEU A 182 11.91 2.56 10.46
CA LEU A 182 11.07 1.38 10.27
C LEU A 182 11.45 0.23 11.20
N SER A 183 12.76 -0.02 11.38
CA SER A 183 13.26 -1.08 12.27
C SER A 183 12.79 -0.85 13.71
N HIS A 184 12.96 0.38 14.20
CA HIS A 184 12.58 0.77 15.54
C HIS A 184 11.06 0.62 15.76
N ALA A 185 10.24 1.09 14.82
CA ALA A 185 8.78 1.03 14.96
C ALA A 185 8.22 -0.41 14.89
N LEU A 186 8.88 -1.30 14.15
CA LEU A 186 8.50 -2.71 14.03
C LEU A 186 9.12 -3.62 15.10
N GLY A 187 10.18 -3.17 15.78
CA GLY A 187 10.98 -3.99 16.69
C GLY A 187 11.68 -5.14 15.95
N VAL A 188 12.04 -4.95 14.68
CA VAL A 188 12.71 -5.95 13.83
C VAL A 188 13.82 -5.24 13.06
N GLU A 189 15.00 -5.85 12.97
CA GLU A 189 16.10 -5.32 12.15
C GLU A 189 15.74 -5.36 10.66
N ILE A 190 15.75 -4.20 9.99
CA ILE A 190 15.62 -4.11 8.53
C ILE A 190 16.97 -4.30 7.86
N LYS A 191 17.21 -5.50 7.32
CA LYS A 191 18.53 -5.95 6.81
C LYS A 191 18.92 -5.37 5.46
N TRP A 192 17.97 -4.79 4.73
CA TRP A 192 18.19 -4.26 3.39
C TRP A 192 17.31 -3.05 3.13
N TRP A 193 17.92 -1.98 2.61
CA TRP A 193 17.23 -0.79 2.15
C TRP A 193 17.89 -0.28 0.88
N GLY A 194 17.17 -0.33 -0.25
CA GLY A 194 17.72 0.05 -1.54
C GLY A 194 16.66 0.25 -2.61
N LYS A 195 17.06 0.63 -3.82
CA LYS A 195 16.13 0.81 -4.94
C LYS A 195 15.81 -0.55 -5.58
N ALA A 196 14.62 -1.09 -5.31
CA ALA A 196 14.01 -2.12 -6.14
C ALA A 196 13.13 -1.42 -7.21
N ASN A 197 13.02 -2.00 -8.41
CA ASN A 197 12.24 -1.43 -9.53
C ASN A 197 12.69 -0.03 -9.99
N VAL A 198 13.99 0.14 -10.28
CA VAL A 198 14.45 1.30 -11.06
C VAL A 198 13.95 1.13 -12.50
N ASN A 199 13.26 2.14 -13.05
CA ASN A 199 12.94 2.14 -14.48
C ASN A 199 14.27 2.13 -15.26
N THR A 200 14.55 1.06 -15.99
CA THR A 200 15.56 1.10 -17.05
C THR A 200 15.09 2.11 -18.09
N ILE A 201 15.98 3.05 -18.42
CA ILE A 201 15.79 4.10 -19.42
C ILE A 201 15.51 3.47 -20.78
#